data_AF-A0A7W0YCQ5-F1
#
_entry.id   AF-A0A7W0YCQ5-F1
#
_cell.length_a   1.000
_cell.length_b   1.000
_cell.length_c   1.000
_cell.angle_alpha   90.00
_cell.angle_beta   90.00
_cell.angle_gamma   90.00
#
_symmetry.space_group_name_H-M   'P 1'
#
loop_
_entity.id
_entity.type
_entity.pdbx_description
1 polymer ?
#
loop_
_entity_poly.entity_id
_entity_poly.type
_entity_poly.pdbx_seq_one_letter_code
_entity_poly.pdbx_strand_id
1 'polypeptide(L)'
;RVVILSQVLPANSTIGYDDYSYLVVKKVNGKKITSLSDLAEAVKTPINGFHLIETADDPKQVQLDASEVAAEAQALQKNYGLPALQRLQ
;
A
#
# COMPACT_ATOMS: atom_id res chain seq x y z
N ARG A 1 -2.47 18.12 -2.03
CA ARG A 1 -3.46 17.04 -2.24
C ARG A 1 -3.24 16.00 -1.15
N VAL A 2 -4.25 15.22 -0.80
CA VAL A 2 -4.17 14.19 0.25
C VAL A 2 -4.31 12.83 -0.40
N VAL A 3 -3.47 11.87 0.00
CA VAL A 3 -3.56 10.47 -0.42
C VAL A 3 -4.17 9.67 0.73
N ILE A 4 -5.15 8.84 0.41
CA ILE A 4 -5.96 8.10 1.39
C ILE A 4 -5.89 6.61 1.02
N LEU A 5 -5.61 5.76 2.01
CA LEU A 5 -5.87 4.33 1.95
C LEU A 5 -7.38 4.14 2.10
N SER A 6 -8.09 3.98 0.99
CA SER A 6 -9.56 3.85 1.02
C SER A 6 -10.01 2.51 1.59
N GLN A 7 -9.30 1.43 1.28
CA GLN A 7 -9.59 0.07 1.73
C GLN A 7 -8.33 -0.78 1.63
N VAL A 8 -8.29 -1.86 2.40
CA VAL A 8 -7.35 -2.97 2.22
C VAL A 8 -8.08 -4.13 1.57
N LEU A 9 -7.47 -4.75 0.55
CA LEU A 9 -8.00 -5.96 -0.07
C LEU A 9 -7.44 -7.18 0.69
N PRO A 10 -8.28 -8.04 1.29
CA PRO A 10 -7.80 -9.20 2.04
C PRO A 10 -6.88 -10.10 1.21
N ALA A 11 -5.69 -10.38 1.76
CA ALA A 11 -4.65 -11.23 1.21
C ALA A 11 -3.71 -11.69 2.34
N ASN A 12 -2.87 -12.71 2.13
CA ASN A 12 -1.99 -13.20 3.20
C ASN A 12 -1.02 -12.09 3.67
N SER A 13 -0.52 -11.30 2.73
CA SER A 13 0.36 -10.15 3.01
C SER A 13 -0.30 -9.03 3.82
N THR A 14 -1.63 -9.03 4.00
CA THR A 14 -2.39 -7.95 4.69
C THR A 14 -3.15 -8.42 5.93
N ILE A 15 -2.88 -9.64 6.41
CA ILE A 15 -3.51 -10.18 7.62
C ILE A 15 -3.32 -9.23 8.81
N GLY A 16 -4.41 -8.87 9.49
CA GLY A 16 -4.40 -7.95 10.62
C GLY A 16 -4.46 -6.48 10.22
N TYR A 17 -4.50 -6.18 8.92
CA TYR A 17 -4.72 -4.85 8.37
C TYR A 17 -6.00 -4.73 7.54
N ASP A 18 -6.72 -5.83 7.33
CA ASP A 18 -7.87 -5.96 6.42
C ASP A 18 -9.07 -5.09 6.80
N ASP A 19 -9.22 -4.71 8.07
CA ASP A 19 -10.29 -3.83 8.54
C ASP A 19 -9.97 -2.32 8.41
N TYR A 20 -8.73 -1.94 8.06
CA TYR A 20 -8.35 -0.53 7.97
C TYR A 20 -8.84 0.13 6.68
N SER A 21 -9.41 1.32 6.82
CA SER A 21 -9.92 2.13 5.72
C SER A 21 -9.91 3.61 6.09
N TYR A 22 -10.00 4.47 5.08
CA TYR A 22 -10.05 5.93 5.18
C TYR A 22 -8.87 6.57 5.94
N LEU A 23 -7.69 5.95 5.90
CA LEU A 23 -6.49 6.46 6.56
C LEU A 23 -5.69 7.38 5.64
N VAL A 24 -5.29 8.55 6.14
CA VAL A 24 -4.40 9.45 5.41
C VAL A 24 -2.98 8.91 5.40
N VAL A 25 -2.41 8.68 4.22
CA VAL A 25 -1.02 8.24 4.06
C VAL A 25 -0.08 9.44 4.17
N LYS A 26 0.87 9.38 5.11
CA LYS A 26 1.86 10.44 5.35
C LYS A 26 3.17 10.18 4.62
N LYS A 27 3.70 8.97 4.76
CA LYS A 27 4.96 8.54 4.17
C LYS A 27 4.87 7.09 3.70
N VAL A 28 5.64 6.77 2.68
CA VAL A 28 5.90 5.39 2.30
C VAL A 28 7.40 5.23 2.10
N ASN A 29 7.99 4.21 2.72
CA ASN A 29 9.42 3.93 2.65
C ASN A 29 10.28 5.17 2.94
N GLY A 30 9.93 5.91 3.99
CA GLY A 30 10.60 7.14 4.41
C GLY A 30 10.33 8.38 3.54
N LYS A 31 9.68 8.23 2.37
CA LYS A 31 9.35 9.35 1.46
C LYS A 31 7.98 9.93 1.80
N LYS A 32 7.90 11.26 1.91
CA LYS A 32 6.63 11.99 2.13
C LYS A 32 5.73 11.85 0.91
N ILE A 33 4.44 11.56 1.15
CA ILE A 33 3.44 11.36 0.09
C ILE A 33 2.52 12.58 0.03
N THR A 34 2.48 13.23 -1.13
CA THR A 34 1.58 14.36 -1.41
C THR A 34 0.75 14.17 -2.67
N SER A 35 1.06 13.13 -3.45
CA SER A 35 0.37 12.74 -4.67
C SER A 35 0.39 11.21 -4.85
N LEU A 36 -0.48 10.68 -5.73
CA LEU A 36 -0.45 9.26 -6.10
C LEU A 36 0.83 8.89 -6.86
N SER A 37 1.42 9.84 -7.59
CA SER A 37 2.71 9.64 -8.27
C SER A 37 3.84 9.47 -7.25
N ASP A 38 3.85 10.26 -6.16
CA ASP A 38 4.84 10.10 -5.08
C ASP A 38 4.72 8.69 -4.45
N LEU A 39 3.48 8.23 -4.23
CA LEU A 39 3.20 6.89 -3.69
C LEU A 39 3.73 5.81 -4.63
N ALA A 40 3.43 5.91 -5.93
CA ALA A 40 3.86 4.96 -6.94
C ALA A 40 5.39 4.87 -7.06
N GLU A 41 6.11 5.99 -6.88
CA GLU A 41 7.58 5.99 -6.84
C GLU A 41 8.14 5.47 -5.52
N ALA A 42 7.48 5.75 -4.39
CA ALA A 42 7.95 5.34 -3.07
C ALA A 42 7.87 3.83 -2.87
N VAL A 43 6.82 3.18 -3.36
CA VAL A 43 6.65 1.72 -3.23
C VAL A 43 7.70 0.92 -4.00
N LYS A 44 8.34 1.49 -5.03
CA LYS A 44 9.38 0.79 -5.81
C LYS A 44 10.66 0.50 -5.01
N THR A 45 10.88 1.21 -3.90
CA THR A 45 12.10 1.10 -3.09
C THR A 45 11.76 0.65 -1.68
N PRO A 46 11.47 -0.66 -1.45
CA PRO A 46 11.24 -1.19 -0.12
C PRO A 46 12.47 -1.03 0.78
N ILE A 47 12.26 -0.93 2.09
CA ILE A 47 13.31 -0.76 3.09
C ILE A 47 13.43 -2.07 3.87
N ASN A 48 14.63 -2.65 3.87
CA ASN A 48 14.94 -3.90 4.58
C ASN A 48 13.98 -5.05 4.25
N GLY A 49 13.52 -5.13 3.00
CA GLY A 49 12.57 -6.16 2.55
C GLY A 49 11.10 -5.84 2.79
N PHE A 50 10.76 -4.66 3.33
CA PHE A 50 9.38 -4.28 3.65
C PHE A 50 8.93 -3.01 2.94
N HIS A 51 7.65 -2.93 2.65
CA HIS A 51 6.94 -1.67 2.43
C HIS A 51 6.47 -1.13 3.78
N LEU A 52 6.91 0.07 4.12
CA LEU A 52 6.54 0.76 5.35
C LEU A 52 5.62 1.93 4.99
N ILE A 53 4.36 1.85 5.37
CA ILE A 53 3.33 2.86 5.07
C ILE A 53 2.92 3.54 6.37
N GLU A 54 3.32 4.80 6.54
CA GLU A 54 2.97 5.60 7.72
C GLU A 54 1.62 6.30 7.50
N THR A 55 0.70 6.15 8.44
CA THR A 55 -0.65 6.72 8.41
C THR A 55 -0.83 7.81 9.46
N ALA A 56 -1.77 8.74 9.23
CA ALA A 56 -2.05 9.83 10.17
C ALA A 56 -2.64 9.31 11.49
N ASP A 57 -3.53 8.33 11.41
CA ASP A 57 -4.26 7.71 12.51
C ASP A 57 -3.87 6.23 12.64
N ASP A 58 -4.38 5.56 13.68
CA ASP A 58 -4.05 4.15 13.96
C ASP A 58 -4.31 3.27 12.73
N PRO A 59 -3.37 2.36 12.39
CA PRO A 59 -2.31 1.81 13.24
C PRO A 59 -0.99 2.63 13.26
N LYS A 60 -0.96 3.85 12.71
CA LYS A 60 0.21 4.72 12.48
C LYS A 60 1.25 4.17 11.51
N GLN A 61 1.39 2.86 11.40
CA GLN A 61 2.26 2.20 10.45
C GLN A 61 1.69 0.85 10.02
N VAL A 62 1.61 0.64 8.71
CA VAL A 62 1.36 -0.66 8.07
C VAL A 62 2.68 -1.15 7.49
N GLN A 63 3.03 -2.40 7.77
CA GLN A 63 4.26 -3.03 7.28
C GLN A 63 3.90 -4.27 6.47
N LEU A 64 4.37 -4.34 5.23
CA LEU A 64 4.10 -5.45 4.31
C LEU A 64 5.42 -6.04 3.81
N ASP A 65 5.55 -7.36 3.76
CA ASP A 65 6.72 -8.02 3.14
C ASP A 65 6.70 -7.77 1.63
N ALA A 66 7.78 -7.20 1.10
CA ALA A 66 7.85 -6.81 -0.31
C ALA A 66 7.89 -8.02 -1.25
N SER A 67 8.45 -9.14 -0.80
CA SER A 67 8.54 -10.36 -1.60
C SER A 67 7.17 -11.06 -1.69
N GLU A 68 6.42 -11.11 -0.59
CA GLU A 68 5.06 -11.65 -0.58
C GLU A 68 4.11 -10.80 -1.42
N VAL A 69 4.14 -9.48 -1.25
CA VAL A 69 3.33 -8.55 -2.06
C VAL A 69 3.59 -8.75 -3.56
N ALA A 70 4.86 -8.89 -3.96
CA ALA A 70 5.23 -9.12 -5.35
C ALA A 70 4.74 -10.48 -5.87
N ALA A 71 4.84 -11.54 -5.05
CA ALA A 71 4.39 -12.89 -5.41
C ALA A 71 2.86 -12.98 -5.56
N GLU A 72 2.10 -12.24 -4.74
CA GLU A 72 0.64 -12.28 -4.72
C GLU A 72 -0.02 -11.35 -5.75
N ALA A 73 0.72 -10.38 -6.31
CA ALA A 73 0.19 -9.31 -7.16
C ALA A 73 -0.69 -9.81 -8.35
N GLN A 74 -0.30 -10.91 -8.99
CA GLN A 74 -1.07 -11.47 -10.12
C GLN A 74 -2.36 -12.16 -9.64
N ALA A 75 -2.28 -12.92 -8.55
CA ALA A 75 -3.44 -13.58 -7.97
C ALA A 75 -4.45 -12.55 -7.45
N LEU A 76 -3.97 -11.48 -6.81
CA LEU A 76 -4.80 -10.38 -6.31
C LEU A 76 -5.57 -9.69 -7.44
N GLN A 77 -4.91 -9.36 -8.56
CA GLN A 77 -5.59 -8.79 -9.73
C GLN A 77 -6.71 -9.68 -10.24
N LYS A 78 -6.45 -10.99 -10.36
CA LYS A 78 -7.42 -11.96 -10.87
C LYS A 78 -8.60 -12.13 -9.91
N ASN A 79 -8.32 -12.30 -8.62
CA ASN A 79 -9.33 -12.61 -7.60
C ASN A 79 -10.30 -11.44 -7.39
N TYR A 80 -9.81 -10.20 -7.51
CA TYR A 80 -10.61 -8.99 -7.35
C TYR A 80 -11.04 -8.34 -8.67
N GLY A 81 -10.76 -8.97 -9.82
CA GLY A 81 -11.17 -8.46 -11.14
C GLY A 81 -10.57 -7.11 -11.51
N LEU A 82 -9.34 -6.82 -11.06
CA LEU A 82 -8.68 -5.55 -11.31
C LEU A 82 -8.05 -5.54 -12.71
N PRO A 83 -8.42 -4.60 -13.61
CA PRO A 83 -7.83 -4.50 -14.94
C PRO A 83 -6.39 -3.98 -14.93
N ALA A 84 -5.99 -3.28 -13.85
CA ALA A 84 -4.64 -2.80 -13.61
C ALA A 84 -4.45 -2.53 -12.11
N LEU A 85 -3.21 -2.62 -11.61
CA LEU A 85 -2.85 -2.31 -10.21
C LEU A 85 -2.66 -0.82 -9.94
N GLN A 86 -2.53 -0.01 -10.98
CA GLN A 86 -2.37 1.43 -10.84
C GLN A 86 -3.03 2.16 -12.01
N ARG A 87 -3.57 3.35 -11.71
CA ARG A 87 -4.06 4.31 -12.70
C ARG A 87 -3.60 5.69 -12.28
N LEU A 88 -2.49 6.13 -12.87
CA LEU A 88 -1.95 7.47 -12.71
C LEU A 88 -2.46 8.35 -13.86
N GLN A 89 -2.81 9.59 -13.57
CA GLN A 89 -3.17 10.61 -14.57
C GLN A 89 -1.97 11.47 -14.91
#